data_AF-A0A529NRF0-F1
#
_entry.id   AF-A0A529NRF0-F1
#
_cell.length_a   1.000
_cell.length_b   1.000
_cell.length_c   1.000
_cell.angle_alpha   90.00
_cell.angle_beta   90.00
_cell.angle_gamma   90.00
#
_symmetry.space_group_name_H-M   'P 1'
#
loop_
_entity.id
_entity.type
_entity.pdbx_description
1 polymer ?
#
loop_
_entity_poly.entity_id
_entity_poly.type
_entity_poly.pdbx_seq_one_letter_code
_entity_poly.pdbx_strand_id
1 'polypeptide(L)'
;SKDGVAIPDLTGALDPDLTVTPFTNTLPIQRLGLKPGESAEIAAAFIELPELTIVKSPQRYTCLDEDRRYLYESLRSGFRREIEVDREGLVVTYPDFWQRI
;
A
#
# COMPACT_ATOMS: atom_id res chain seq x y z
N SER A 1 8.15 -9.24 14.75
CA SER A 1 8.02 -9.91 16.06
C SER A 1 9.19 -9.53 16.93
N LYS A 2 8.97 -9.27 18.23
CA LYS A 2 10.02 -8.81 19.14
C LYS A 2 11.15 -9.85 19.32
N ASP A 3 10.89 -11.13 19.07
CA ASP A 3 11.86 -12.22 19.28
C ASP A 3 11.88 -13.26 18.13
N GLY A 4 11.47 -12.85 16.93
CA GLY A 4 11.38 -13.76 15.77
C GLY A 4 10.18 -14.73 15.79
N VAL A 5 9.31 -14.67 16.81
CA VAL A 5 8.07 -15.47 16.91
C VAL A 5 7.08 -15.06 15.82
N ALA A 6 6.56 -16.00 15.03
CA ALA A 6 5.54 -15.68 14.02
C ALA A 6 4.29 -15.02 14.63
N ILE A 7 3.66 -14.10 13.89
CA ILE A 7 2.36 -13.49 14.25
C ILE A 7 1.32 -14.10 13.31
N PRO A 8 0.55 -15.13 13.73
CA PRO A 8 -0.36 -15.85 12.84
C PRO A 8 -1.37 -14.96 12.12
N ASP A 9 -1.87 -13.92 12.80
CA ASP A 9 -2.85 -12.99 12.24
C ASP A 9 -2.33 -12.16 11.06
N LEU A 10 -1.00 -12.08 10.89
CA LEU A 10 -0.35 -11.40 9.75
C LEU A 10 0.04 -12.37 8.62
N THR A 11 -0.36 -13.63 8.67
CA THR A 11 -0.04 -14.60 7.61
C THR A 11 -0.51 -14.09 6.25
N GLY A 12 0.40 -14.05 5.28
CA GLY A 12 0.15 -13.55 3.92
C GLY A 12 0.20 -12.02 3.78
N ALA A 13 0.45 -11.27 4.86
CA ALA A 13 0.74 -9.85 4.79
C ALA A 13 2.21 -9.65 4.37
N LEU A 14 2.44 -9.35 3.09
CA LEU A 14 3.79 -9.30 2.51
C LEU A 14 4.44 -7.93 2.61
N ASP A 15 3.62 -6.88 2.54
CA ASP A 15 4.09 -5.50 2.48
C ASP A 15 3.74 -4.78 3.80
N PRO A 16 4.69 -4.07 4.44
CA PRO A 16 4.38 -3.16 5.54
C PRO A 16 3.60 -1.95 5.00
N ASP A 17 2.73 -1.36 5.84
CA ASP A 17 2.02 -0.14 5.51
C ASP A 17 2.01 0.83 6.69
N LEU A 18 2.39 2.08 6.43
CA LEU A 18 2.61 3.12 7.43
C LEU A 18 1.80 4.36 7.06
N THR A 19 0.98 4.85 8.00
CA THR A 19 0.18 6.07 7.78
C THR A 19 1.00 7.34 7.56
N VAL A 20 2.25 7.36 8.01
CA VAL A 20 3.14 8.54 7.99
C VAL A 20 3.93 8.68 6.70
N THR A 21 3.87 7.72 5.78
CA THR A 21 4.61 7.80 4.52
C THR A 21 3.87 7.08 3.40
N PRO A 22 3.79 7.65 2.19
CA PRO A 22 3.24 6.93 1.05
C PRO A 22 4.25 5.95 0.42
N PHE A 23 5.49 5.92 0.90
CA PHE A 23 6.53 5.07 0.33
C PHE A 23 6.15 3.58 0.38
N THR A 24 5.36 3.17 1.38
CA THR A 24 4.89 1.79 1.50
C THR A 24 4.00 1.36 0.34
N ASN A 25 3.33 2.29 -0.36
CA ASN A 25 2.56 1.98 -1.56
C ASN A 25 3.44 1.54 -2.75
N THR A 26 4.71 1.93 -2.78
CA THR A 26 5.66 1.51 -3.83
C THR A 26 5.86 -0.01 -3.85
N LEU A 27 5.89 -0.64 -2.68
CA LEU A 27 6.17 -2.07 -2.54
C LEU A 27 5.18 -2.96 -3.32
N PRO A 28 3.85 -2.85 -3.11
CA PRO A 28 2.90 -3.61 -3.92
C PRO A 28 2.85 -3.15 -5.36
N ILE A 29 3.01 -1.85 -5.67
CA ILE A 29 3.01 -1.36 -7.06
C ILE A 29 4.11 -2.05 -7.89
N GLN A 30 5.34 -2.07 -7.38
CA GLN A 30 6.46 -2.73 -8.06
C GLN A 30 6.30 -4.26 -8.08
N ARG A 31 5.92 -4.87 -6.94
CA ARG A 31 5.82 -6.32 -6.82
C ARG A 31 4.73 -6.92 -7.70
N LEU A 32 3.59 -6.24 -7.84
CA LEU A 32 2.45 -6.73 -8.60
C LEU A 32 2.63 -6.56 -10.12
N GLY A 33 3.33 -5.51 -10.56
CA GLY A 33 3.60 -5.28 -11.99
C GLY A 33 2.33 -5.20 -12.85
N LEU A 34 1.23 -4.68 -12.28
CA LEU A 34 -0.09 -4.63 -12.90
C LEU A 34 -0.06 -3.83 -14.21
N LYS A 35 -0.78 -4.33 -15.22
CA LYS A 35 -1.04 -3.65 -16.49
C LYS A 35 -2.31 -2.81 -16.41
N PRO A 36 -2.50 -1.81 -17.29
CA PRO A 36 -3.68 -0.94 -17.25
C PRO A 36 -5.00 -1.75 -17.27
N GLY A 37 -5.86 -1.47 -16.29
CA GLY A 37 -7.12 -2.17 -16.07
C GLY A 37 -7.02 -3.41 -15.18
N GLU A 38 -5.83 -3.91 -14.86
CA GLU A 38 -5.66 -5.01 -13.92
C GLU A 38 -5.78 -4.53 -12.47
N SER A 39 -6.33 -5.40 -11.63
CA SER A 39 -6.48 -5.19 -10.20
C SER A 39 -5.97 -6.39 -9.42
N ALA A 40 -5.38 -6.16 -8.26
CA ALA A 40 -5.02 -7.21 -7.32
C ALA A 40 -5.35 -6.81 -5.89
N GLU A 41 -5.84 -7.79 -5.11
CA GLU A 41 -6.00 -7.67 -3.67
C GLU A 41 -4.76 -8.20 -2.96
N ILE A 42 -4.37 -7.50 -1.90
CA ILE A 42 -3.26 -7.88 -1.04
C ILE A 42 -3.68 -7.79 0.42
N ALA A 43 -2.91 -8.46 1.28
CA ALA A 43 -2.87 -8.14 2.69
C ALA A 43 -1.59 -7.34 2.97
N ALA A 44 -1.73 -6.20 3.65
CA ALA A 44 -0.62 -5.43 4.17
C ALA A 44 -0.56 -5.55 5.70
N ALA A 45 0.65 -5.44 6.26
CA ALA A 45 0.87 -5.32 7.69
C ALA A 45 0.80 -3.82 8.05
N PHE A 46 -0.40 -3.35 8.35
CA PHE A 46 -0.66 -1.94 8.65
C PHE A 46 -0.24 -1.62 10.08
N ILE A 47 0.61 -0.61 10.21
CA ILE A 47 1.16 -0.16 11.48
C ILE A 47 0.41 1.11 11.89
N GLU A 48 -0.43 0.96 12.91
CA GLU A 48 -1.18 2.06 13.51
C GLU A 48 -0.26 2.89 14.41
N LEU A 49 -0.31 4.19 14.24
CA LEU A 49 0.45 5.16 15.03
C LEU A 49 -0.51 6.04 15.84
N PRO A 50 -0.13 6.45 17.06
CA PRO A 50 1.18 6.25 17.70
C PRO A 50 1.36 4.91 18.45
N GLU A 51 0.34 4.08 18.57
CA GLU A 51 0.33 2.89 19.45
C GLU A 51 1.27 1.76 18.97
N LEU A 52 1.74 1.83 17.72
CA LEU A 52 2.59 0.82 17.07
C LEU A 52 1.97 -0.59 17.06
N THR A 53 0.64 -0.64 16.99
CA THR A 53 -0.10 -1.88 16.78
C THR A 53 -0.03 -2.28 15.31
N ILE A 54 0.14 -3.57 15.04
CA ILE A 54 0.22 -4.10 13.68
C ILE A 54 -1.02 -4.94 13.42
N VAL A 55 -1.80 -4.56 12.40
CA VAL A 55 -3.02 -5.25 11.99
C VAL A 55 -2.95 -5.65 10.53
N LYS A 56 -3.57 -6.78 10.19
CA LYS A 56 -3.71 -7.21 8.81
C LYS A 56 -4.76 -6.32 8.11
N SER A 57 -4.34 -5.65 7.04
CA SER A 57 -5.18 -4.71 6.29
C SER A 57 -5.40 -5.24 4.87
N PRO A 58 -6.63 -5.61 4.50
CA PRO A 58 -6.95 -5.97 3.12
C PRO A 58 -7.02 -4.72 2.26
N GLN A 59 -6.28 -4.73 1.15
CA GLN A 59 -6.12 -3.60 0.24
C GLN A 59 -6.31 -4.07 -1.20
N ARG A 60 -6.70 -3.16 -2.09
CA ARG A 60 -6.71 -3.40 -3.52
C ARG A 60 -5.96 -2.29 -4.25
N TYR A 61 -5.17 -2.70 -5.24
CA TYR A 61 -4.54 -1.79 -6.19
C TYR A 61 -5.10 -2.10 -7.58
N THR A 62 -5.46 -1.04 -8.32
CA THR A 62 -5.83 -1.12 -9.73
C THR A 62 -4.92 -0.21 -10.54
N CYS A 63 -4.29 -0.73 -11.59
CA CYS A 63 -3.48 0.10 -12.48
C CYS A 63 -4.38 0.92 -13.41
N LEU A 64 -4.31 2.24 -13.32
CA LEU A 64 -5.06 3.14 -14.20
C LEU A 64 -4.22 3.58 -15.41
N ASP A 65 -2.93 3.79 -15.18
CA ASP A 65 -1.94 4.23 -16.17
C ASP A 65 -0.60 3.61 -15.74
N GLU A 66 -0.07 2.70 -16.56
CA GLU A 66 1.13 1.91 -16.23
C GLU A 66 2.30 2.82 -15.86
N ASP A 67 3.03 2.45 -14.81
CA ASP A 67 4.19 3.20 -14.29
C ASP A 67 3.90 4.67 -13.92
N ARG A 68 2.61 5.02 -13.72
CA ARG A 68 2.23 6.41 -13.46
C ARG A 68 1.08 6.60 -12.49
N ARG A 69 -0.02 5.86 -12.60
CA ARG A 69 -1.22 6.07 -11.77
C ARG A 69 -1.90 4.77 -11.36
N TYR A 70 -2.19 4.68 -10.07
CA TYR A 70 -2.83 3.54 -9.45
C TYR A 70 -3.98 3.98 -8.56
N LEU A 71 -5.11 3.28 -8.60
CA LEU A 71 -6.15 3.42 -7.61
C LEU A 71 -5.84 2.51 -6.42
N TYR A 72 -5.61 3.12 -5.26
CA TYR A 72 -5.56 2.43 -3.98
C TYR A 72 -6.94 2.37 -3.34
N GLU A 73 -7.28 1.23 -2.76
CA GLU A 73 -8.49 1.01 -1.99
C GLU A 73 -8.19 0.25 -0.68
N SER A 74 -8.69 0.79 0.44
CA SER A 74 -8.77 0.07 1.70
C SER A 74 -10.06 -0.74 1.72
N LEU A 75 -9.98 -2.06 1.63
CA LEU A 75 -11.15 -2.94 1.64
C LEU A 75 -11.84 -3.02 3.00
N ARG A 76 -11.17 -2.55 4.07
CA ARG A 76 -11.74 -2.45 5.42
C ARG A 76 -12.62 -1.22 5.60
N SER A 77 -12.20 -0.07 5.09
CA SER A 77 -12.86 1.23 5.34
C SER A 77 -13.66 1.76 4.14
N GLY A 78 -13.42 1.22 2.94
CA GLY A 78 -13.93 1.78 1.69
C GLY A 78 -13.21 3.05 1.22
N PHE A 79 -12.17 3.50 1.95
CA PHE A 79 -11.35 4.63 1.53
C PHE A 79 -10.62 4.31 0.21
N ARG A 80 -10.58 5.29 -0.69
CA ARG A 80 -9.92 5.17 -2.00
C ARG A 80 -9.22 6.46 -2.40
N ARG A 81 -8.07 6.34 -3.07
CA ARG A 81 -7.33 7.46 -3.67
C ARG A 81 -6.56 7.01 -4.90
N GLU A 82 -6.51 7.89 -5.90
CA GLU A 82 -5.54 7.76 -6.98
C GLU A 82 -4.17 8.22 -6.47
N ILE A 83 -3.16 7.39 -6.70
CA ILE A 83 -1.78 7.64 -6.34
C ILE A 83 -1.01 7.81 -7.65
N GLU A 84 -0.24 8.89 -7.74
CA GLU A 84 0.70 9.09 -8.83
C GLU A 84 2.09 8.65 -8.41
N VAL A 85 2.77 7.93 -9.29
CA VAL A 85 4.14 7.46 -9.11
C VAL A 85 5.05 7.97 -10.22
N ASP A 86 6.36 7.96 -9.97
CA ASP A 86 7.35 8.11 -11.02
C ASP A 86 7.71 6.78 -11.68
N ARG A 87 8.68 6.81 -12.60
CA ARG A 87 9.14 5.64 -13.35
C ARG A 87 9.77 4.55 -12.50
N GLU A 88 10.15 4.85 -11.26
CA GLU A 88 10.66 3.87 -10.30
C GLU A 88 9.54 3.36 -9.38
N GLY A 89 8.28 3.77 -9.59
CA GLY A 89 7.15 3.40 -8.74
C GLY A 89 7.14 4.16 -7.41
N LEU A 90 7.96 5.20 -7.24
CA LEU A 90 7.96 6.04 -6.05
C LEU A 90 6.78 7.00 -6.08
N VAL A 91 6.06 7.11 -4.97
CA VAL A 91 4.92 8.03 -4.88
C VAL A 91 5.37 9.49 -5.03
N VAL A 92 4.77 10.16 -6.01
CA VAL A 92 4.94 11.60 -6.30
C VAL A 92 3.79 12.38 -5.69
N THR A 93 2.56 11.91 -5.92
CA THR A 93 1.34 12.57 -5.45
C THR A 93 0.45 11.56 -4.76
N TYR A 94 0.05 11.87 -3.53
CA TYR A 94 -1.04 11.20 -2.83
C TYR A 94 -2.02 12.30 -2.39
N PRO A 95 -3.10 12.54 -3.14
CA PRO A 95 -3.97 13.71 -2.91
C PRO A 95 -4.44 13.81 -1.46
N ASP A 96 -4.43 15.04 -0.92
CA ASP A 96 -4.75 15.40 0.47
C ASP A 96 -3.70 15.01 1.54
N PHE A 97 -2.74 14.14 1.23
CA PHE A 97 -1.82 13.56 2.22
C PHE A 97 -0.34 13.82 1.92
N TRP A 98 0.06 13.81 0.65
CA TRP A 98 1.47 13.88 0.28
C TRP A 98 1.70 14.49 -1.10
N GLN A 99 2.79 15.26 -1.19
CA GLN A 99 3.40 15.69 -2.44
C GLN A 99 4.91 15.64 -2.28
N ARG A 100 5.61 14.99 -3.22
CA ARG A 100 7.07 14.98 -3.26
C ARG A 100 7.59 16.37 -3.64
N ILE A 101 8.60 16.84 -2.90
CA ILE A 101 9.28 18.15 -3.09
C ILE A 101 10.51 17.97 -3.97
#